data_AF-A0A7C3DH19-F1
#
_entry.id   AF-A0A7C3DH19-F1
#
_cell.length_a   1.000
_cell.length_b   1.000
_cell.length_c   1.000
_cell.angle_alpha   90.00
_cell.angle_beta   90.00
_cell.angle_gamma   90.00
#
_symmetry.space_group_name_H-M   'P 1'
#
loop_
_entity.id
_entity.type
_entity.pdbx_description
1 polymer ?
#
loop_
_entity_poly.entity_id
_entity_poly.type
_entity_poly.pdbx_seq_one_letter_code
_entity_poly.pdbx_strand_id
1 'polypeptide(L)'
;MIYRRRRANSGVKSGFLHFHDSSNRVVAGPGDGDYIHLRDEFGNEWRGVAERQPDDTIRYRFRSSNGDYITGVSDGYGVILRDQKGNTWRGFID
;
A
#
# COMPACT_ATOMS: atom_id res chain seq x y z
N MET A 1 0.83 -13.61 -29.18
CA MET A 1 -0.32 -12.73 -28.89
C MET A 1 -0.49 -12.66 -27.38
N ILE A 2 0.00 -11.61 -26.73
CA ILE A 2 -0.05 -11.48 -25.26
C ILE A 2 -1.34 -10.73 -24.92
N TYR A 3 -2.31 -11.43 -24.34
CA TYR A 3 -3.56 -10.82 -23.90
C TYR A 3 -3.31 -9.96 -22.66
N ARG A 4 -3.15 -8.65 -22.86
CA ARG A 4 -3.24 -7.66 -21.79
C ARG A 4 -4.72 -7.59 -21.38
N ARG A 5 -5.09 -8.35 -20.34
CA ARG A 5 -6.38 -8.21 -19.65
C ARG A 5 -6.49 -6.75 -19.19
N ARG A 6 -7.32 -5.96 -19.86
CA ARG A 6 -7.74 -4.64 -19.38
C ARG A 6 -8.55 -4.90 -18.10
N ARG A 7 -7.89 -4.85 -16.94
CA ARG A 7 -8.59 -4.75 -15.65
C ARG A 7 -9.39 -3.44 -15.75
N ALA A 8 -10.70 -3.57 -15.60
CA ALA A 8 -11.61 -2.44 -15.67
C ALA A 8 -11.13 -1.35 -14.71
N ASN A 9 -11.00 -0.13 -15.23
CA ASN A 9 -10.66 1.06 -14.47
C ASN A 9 -11.71 1.27 -13.37
N SER A 10 -11.41 0.76 -12.18
CA SER A 10 -11.96 1.17 -10.89
C SER A 10 -10.74 1.40 -10.00
N GLY A 11 -9.90 2.36 -10.40
CA GLY A 11 -8.68 2.68 -9.68
C GLY A 11 -9.00 2.93 -8.22
N VAL A 12 -8.21 2.35 -7.33
CA VAL A 12 -8.27 2.68 -5.90
C VAL A 12 -8.16 4.20 -5.77
N LYS A 13 -8.87 4.79 -4.80
CA LYS A 13 -8.86 6.25 -4.62
C LYS A 13 -7.41 6.74 -4.54
N SER A 14 -7.06 7.64 -5.46
CA SER A 14 -5.82 8.41 -5.36
C SER A 14 -5.93 9.31 -4.14
N GLY A 15 -4.87 9.36 -3.35
CA GLY A 15 -4.84 10.05 -2.07
C GLY A 15 -3.43 10.01 -1.48
N PHE A 16 -3.25 10.71 -0.36
CA PHE A 16 -1.98 10.67 0.35
C PHE A 16 -2.07 9.61 1.45
N LEU A 17 -1.17 8.64 1.41
CA LEU A 17 -1.16 7.55 2.38
C LEU A 17 -0.16 7.86 3.47
N HIS A 18 -0.57 7.65 4.71
CA HIS A 18 0.28 7.83 5.88
C HIS A 18 0.16 6.60 6.78
N PHE A 19 1.29 5.94 7.04
CA PHE A 19 1.35 4.77 7.92
C PHE A 19 2.41 4.95 9.01
N HIS A 20 2.07 4.41 10.18
CA HIS A 20 2.93 4.35 11.34
C HIS A 20 3.02 2.92 11.86
N ASP A 21 4.22 2.49 12.23
CA ASP A 21 4.44 1.26 12.99
C ASP A 21 4.48 1.53 14.50
N SER A 22 4.29 0.47 15.28
CA SER A 22 4.59 0.37 16.71
C SER A 22 6.00 0.84 17.09
N SER A 23 6.99 0.69 16.20
CA SER A 23 8.36 1.16 16.41
C SER A 23 8.57 2.65 16.12
N ASN A 24 7.48 3.44 16.02
CA ASN A 24 7.48 4.86 15.66
C ASN A 24 8.06 5.18 14.26
N ARG A 25 8.21 4.16 13.40
CA ARG A 25 8.61 4.35 12.01
C ARG A 25 7.44 4.87 11.21
N VAL A 26 7.72 5.81 10.32
CA VAL A 26 6.71 6.45 9.49
C VAL A 26 7.00 6.20 8.02
N VAL A 27 6.00 5.79 7.25
CA VAL A 27 6.04 5.75 5.79
C VAL A 27 4.86 6.52 5.24
N ALA A 28 5.14 7.45 4.35
CA ALA A 28 4.11 8.27 3.75
C ALA A 28 4.40 8.55 2.27
N GLY A 29 3.35 8.81 1.52
CA GLY A 29 3.51 9.23 0.13
C GLY A 29 2.23 9.11 -0.70
N PRO A 30 2.31 9.56 -1.96
CA PRO A 30 1.17 9.62 -2.84
C PRO A 30 0.80 8.23 -3.40
N GLY A 31 -0.51 8.00 -3.51
CA GLY A 31 -1.11 6.94 -4.31
C GLY A 31 -1.70 7.52 -5.59
N ASP A 32 -1.26 7.03 -6.75
CA ASP A 32 -1.82 7.35 -8.06
C ASP A 32 -2.61 6.13 -8.57
N GLY A 33 -3.91 6.11 -8.26
CA GLY A 33 -4.81 5.02 -8.61
C GLY A 33 -4.38 3.68 -8.00
N ASP A 34 -3.95 2.76 -8.86
CA ASP A 34 -3.51 1.43 -8.44
C ASP A 34 -2.06 1.41 -7.94
N TYR A 35 -1.27 2.45 -8.20
CA TYR A 35 0.15 2.50 -7.85
C TYR A 35 0.39 3.42 -6.65
N ILE A 36 1.24 2.99 -5.73
CA ILE A 36 1.54 3.75 -4.53
C ILE A 36 3.04 3.85 -4.34
N HIS A 37 3.51 5.05 -4.04
CA HIS A 37 4.90 5.34 -3.76
C HIS A 37 4.99 5.90 -2.35
N LEU A 38 5.60 5.15 -1.43
CA LEU A 38 5.85 5.60 -0.06
C LEU A 38 7.34 5.79 0.15
N ARG A 39 7.67 6.69 1.07
CA ARG A 39 9.03 6.91 1.52
C ARG A 39 9.04 6.95 3.05
N ASP A 40 10.06 6.34 3.65
CA ASP A 40 10.30 6.47 5.08
C ASP A 40 11.25 7.63 5.41
N GLU A 41 11.36 7.94 6.70
CA GLU A 41 12.26 8.95 7.25
C GLU A 41 13.76 8.69 6.99
N PHE A 42 14.12 7.42 6.73
CA PHE A 42 15.48 6.98 6.43
C PHE A 42 15.79 7.02 4.93
N GLY A 43 14.83 7.43 4.10
CA GLY A 43 14.98 7.49 2.64
C GLY A 43 14.72 6.17 1.92
N ASN A 44 14.25 5.12 2.60
CA ASN A 44 13.82 3.90 1.95
C ASN A 44 12.52 4.14 1.19
N GLU A 45 12.54 3.78 -0.09
CA GLU A 45 11.38 3.83 -0.95
C GLU A 45 10.63 2.50 -0.93
N TRP A 46 9.31 2.59 -0.97
CA TRP A 46 8.40 1.47 -1.06
C TRP A 46 7.47 1.68 -2.23
N ARG A 47 7.49 0.74 -3.17
CA ARG A 47 6.61 0.75 -4.32
C ARG A 47 5.53 -0.28 -4.09
N GLY A 48 4.28 0.14 -4.19
CA GLY A 48 3.16 -0.72 -3.95
C GLY A 48 2.06 -0.64 -4.98
N VAL A 49 1.17 -1.62 -4.87
CA VAL A 49 -0.03 -1.74 -5.68
C VAL A 49 -1.22 -1.92 -4.75
N ALA A 50 -2.30 -1.20 -5.02
CA ALA A 50 -3.59 -1.38 -4.40
C ALA A 50 -4.52 -2.11 -5.35
N GLU A 51 -5.16 -3.18 -4.86
CA GLU A 51 -6.08 -4.00 -5.64
C GLU A 51 -7.39 -4.16 -4.89
N ARG A 52 -8.46 -3.56 -5.44
CA ARG A 52 -9.83 -3.74 -4.92
C ARG A 52 -10.29 -5.18 -5.18
N GLN A 53 -10.81 -5.80 -4.14
CA GLN A 53 -11.37 -7.14 -4.15
C GLN A 53 -12.89 -7.10 -4.39
N PRO A 54 -13.51 -8.25 -4.73
CA PRO A 54 -14.95 -8.32 -4.98
C PRO A 54 -15.82 -8.01 -3.74
N ASP A 55 -15.27 -8.14 -2.54
CA ASP A 55 -15.92 -7.85 -1.24
C ASP A 55 -15.74 -6.39 -0.79
N ASP A 56 -15.31 -5.53 -1.72
CA ASP A 56 -15.00 -4.11 -1.50
C ASP A 56 -13.77 -3.81 -0.64
N THR A 57 -13.05 -4.84 -0.18
CA THR A 57 -11.78 -4.65 0.52
C THR A 57 -10.68 -4.27 -0.47
N ILE A 58 -9.71 -3.46 -0.02
CA ILE A 58 -8.54 -3.11 -0.83
C ILE A 58 -7.34 -3.86 -0.28
N ARG A 59 -6.69 -4.68 -1.11
CA ARG A 59 -5.41 -5.31 -0.77
C ARG A 59 -4.26 -4.42 -1.20
N TYR A 60 -3.35 -4.16 -0.28
CA TYR A 60 -2.10 -3.46 -0.54
C TYR A 60 -0.93 -4.42 -0.52
N ARG A 61 -0.02 -4.23 -1.48
CA ARG A 61 1.27 -4.93 -1.53
C ARG A 61 2.35 -3.92 -1.83
N PHE A 62 3.33 -3.80 -0.95
CA PHE A 62 4.48 -2.92 -1.08
C PHE A 62 5.76 -3.73 -1.09
N ARG A 63 6.73 -3.25 -1.86
CA ARG A 63 8.08 -3.82 -1.93
C ARG A 63 9.11 -2.70 -1.89
N SER A 64 10.12 -2.88 -1.06
CA SER A 64 11.29 -2.00 -1.02
C SER A 64 12.35 -2.44 -2.04
N SER A 65 13.25 -1.54 -2.41
CA SER A 65 14.45 -1.82 -3.22
C SER A 65 15.32 -2.92 -2.61
N ASN A 66 15.35 -3.00 -1.27
CA ASN A 66 16.13 -3.98 -0.52
C ASN A 66 15.49 -5.38 -0.50
N GLY A 67 14.31 -5.55 -1.11
CA GLY A 67 13.59 -6.83 -1.14
C GLY A 67 12.64 -7.05 0.03
N ASP A 68 12.58 -6.13 0.99
CA ASP A 68 11.56 -6.13 2.03
C ASP A 68 10.16 -5.99 1.42
N TYR A 69 9.17 -6.63 2.04
CA TYR A 69 7.76 -6.53 1.63
C TYR A 69 6.86 -6.20 2.82
N ILE A 70 5.82 -5.43 2.52
CA ILE A 70 4.75 -5.07 3.44
C ILE A 70 3.44 -5.36 2.71
N THR A 71 2.52 -6.05 3.37
CA THR A 71 1.22 -6.39 2.78
C THR A 71 0.10 -6.11 3.74
N GLY A 72 -1.07 -5.78 3.24
CA GLY A 72 -2.19 -5.51 4.13
C GLY A 72 -3.50 -5.29 3.40
N VAL A 73 -4.50 -4.90 4.18
CA VAL A 73 -5.87 -4.73 3.71
C VAL A 73 -6.49 -3.46 4.30
N SER A 74 -7.43 -2.89 3.56
CA SER A 74 -8.36 -1.87 4.03
C SER A 74 -9.79 -2.33 3.81
N ASP A 75 -10.63 -2.08 4.79
CA ASP A 75 -12.07 -2.33 4.80
C ASP A 75 -12.88 -1.02 4.73
N GLY A 76 -12.25 0.08 4.32
CA GLY A 76 -12.88 1.40 4.18
C GLY A 76 -12.82 2.30 5.41
N TYR A 77 -12.45 1.78 6.59
CA TYR A 77 -12.29 2.58 7.82
C TYR A 77 -10.84 2.91 8.16
N GLY A 78 -9.93 2.02 7.78
CA GLY A 78 -8.51 2.22 8.00
C GLY A 78 -7.72 1.26 7.13
N VAL A 79 -6.40 1.35 7.23
CA VAL A 79 -5.49 0.44 6.56
C VAL A 79 -4.59 -0.22 7.60
N ILE A 80 -4.54 -1.55 7.54
CA ILE A 80 -3.66 -2.35 8.40
C ILE A 80 -2.71 -3.12 7.49
N LEU A 81 -1.42 -2.93 7.72
CA LEU A 81 -0.36 -3.64 7.01
C LEU A 81 0.52 -4.42 7.99
N ARG A 82 1.17 -5.45 7.46
CA ARG A 82 2.12 -6.28 8.17
C ARG A 82 3.36 -6.51 7.31
N ASP A 83 4.52 -6.38 7.93
CA ASP A 83 5.79 -6.67 7.28
C ASP A 83 6.25 -8.11 7.52
N GLN A 84 7.32 -8.50 6.84
CA GLN A 84 7.94 -9.82 6.98
C GLN A 84 8.60 -10.08 8.35
N LYS A 85 8.90 -9.03 9.11
CA LYS A 85 9.49 -9.10 10.46
C LYS A 85 8.42 -9.25 11.54
N GLY A 86 7.14 -9.16 11.17
CA GLY A 86 6.00 -9.26 12.06
C GLY A 86 5.50 -7.92 12.60
N ASN A 87 6.10 -6.79 12.18
CA ASN A 87 5.66 -5.46 12.60
C ASN A 87 4.34 -5.10 11.93
N THR A 88 3.50 -4.35 12.65
CA THR A 88 2.16 -3.98 12.21
C THR A 88 2.10 -2.48 12.01
N TRP A 89 1.80 -2.10 10.77
CA TRP A 89 1.67 -0.72 10.35
C TRP A 89 0.20 -0.37 10.28
N ARG A 90 -0.17 0.78 10.83
CA ARG A 90 -1.54 1.30 10.78
C ARG A 90 -1.51 2.66 10.10
N GLY A 91 -2.51 2.91 9.28
CA GLY A 91 -2.59 4.14 8.54
C GLY A 91 -3.98 4.42 8.00
N PHE A 92 -4.07 5.54 7.31
CA PHE A 92 -5.27 5.99 6.63
C PHE A 92 -4.88 6.62 5.29
N ILE A 93 -5.90 6.88 4.48
CA ILE A 93 -5.80 7.55 3.20
C ILE A 93 -6.53 8.87 3.37
N ASP A 94 -5.83 9.98 3.11
CA ASP A 94 -6.40 11.32 3.04
C ASP A 94 -6.87 11.65 1.61
#